data_AF-A0A849Z521-F1
#
_entry.id   AF-A0A849Z521-F1
#
_cell.length_a   1.000
_cell.length_b   1.000
_cell.length_c   1.000
_cell.angle_alpha   90.00
_cell.angle_beta   90.00
_cell.angle_gamma   90.00
#
_symmetry.space_group_name_H-M   'P 1'
#
loop_
_entity.id
_entity.type
_entity.pdbx_description
1 polymer ?
#
loop_
_entity_poly.entity_id
_entity_poly.type
_entity_poly.pdbx_seq_one_letter_code
_entity_poly.pdbx_strand_id
1 'polypeptide(L)'
;MRASSPIAGIVGAVASLAGVVFAAVSTHDYAQHLDRRLHGTHCSFLPGVGEATTGENPCTVAMYSPYSALMKDNFWGGVPISLFALGSFAFLLAASLYFALAGTQASRLARLGYFLSTLAPVVASVVMFIISITKLGEICKLCAGIYVSSFVLAVAGFLVLWAPTSDDSTPGPSAGSGKPPKTIDPDRTELDPEPWHSKNKKDGAKAPARRVVPEGSWLAPVGLLAMLGVATAMPAMVYAGTLPDYSSRILGCGTLANTAPKKDVLVRVPTTTPLEPAISFEDPLCPACKALHDRLVESGVYERLDLQVAIFPLDSECNWMLSRPLHPGACVVARAFLCAEEGGKAREVLEWSYANQEELTQAGKQDVANVRAKVKQRFPELDACVDSKEVKKRLDEVLQYAVENKVRVSTPQLYVSGKRVCDEDTDMGMRFALGKLAPKLVQGGGK
;
A
#
# COMPACT_ATOMS: atom_id res chain seq x y z
N MET A 1 14.62 33.03 -10.76
CA MET A 1 15.66 32.33 -11.55
C MET A 1 14.96 31.32 -12.46
N ARG A 2 14.98 31.49 -13.78
CA ARG A 2 14.45 30.47 -14.71
C ARG A 2 15.51 29.36 -14.81
N ALA A 3 15.22 28.18 -14.28
CA ALA A 3 16.10 27.03 -14.47
C ALA A 3 16.23 26.73 -15.97
N SER A 4 17.44 26.43 -16.45
CA SER A 4 17.63 25.99 -17.84
C SER A 4 16.94 24.64 -18.02
N SER A 5 16.20 24.46 -19.13
CA SER A 5 15.52 23.20 -19.51
C SER A 5 16.31 21.91 -19.23
N PRO A 6 17.64 21.81 -19.50
CA PRO A 6 18.39 20.60 -19.20
C PRO A 6 18.49 20.27 -17.71
N ILE A 7 18.63 21.29 -16.83
CA ILE A 7 18.70 21.07 -15.38
C ILE A 7 17.38 20.51 -14.86
N ALA A 8 16.25 21.04 -15.32
CA ALA A 8 14.93 20.53 -14.93
C ALA A 8 14.75 19.06 -15.38
N GLY A 9 15.20 18.72 -16.59
CA GLY A 9 15.20 17.32 -17.06
C GLY A 9 16.09 16.39 -16.21
N ILE A 10 17.28 16.85 -15.79
CA ILE A 10 18.18 16.09 -14.90
C ILE A 10 17.52 15.86 -13.53
N VAL A 11 16.90 16.90 -12.94
CA VAL A 11 16.17 16.77 -11.67
C VAL A 11 15.03 15.75 -11.81
N GLY A 12 14.27 15.81 -12.90
CA GLY A 12 13.22 14.82 -13.20
C GLY A 12 13.77 13.40 -13.35
N ALA A 13 14.95 13.24 -13.97
CA ALA A 13 15.59 11.93 -14.12
C ALA A 13 16.04 11.36 -12.77
N VAL A 14 16.66 12.18 -11.91
CA VAL A 14 17.05 11.77 -10.55
C VAL A 14 15.83 11.39 -9.72
N ALA A 15 14.76 12.19 -9.76
CA ALA A 15 13.52 11.90 -9.04
C ALA A 15 12.85 10.61 -9.54
N SER A 16 12.82 10.40 -10.87
CA SER A 16 12.27 9.19 -11.46
C SER A 16 13.10 7.95 -11.11
N LEU A 17 14.44 8.06 -11.10
CA LEU A 17 15.33 6.98 -10.69
C LEU A 17 15.11 6.61 -9.21
N ALA A 18 15.00 7.60 -8.33
CA ALA A 18 14.66 7.36 -6.93
C ALA A 18 13.31 6.65 -6.80
N GLY A 19 12.29 7.11 -7.54
CA GLY A 19 10.98 6.46 -7.61
C GLY A 19 11.03 5.00 -8.09
N VAL A 20 11.81 4.70 -9.13
CA VAL A 20 12.06 3.33 -9.61
C VAL A 20 12.67 2.49 -8.50
N VAL A 21 13.68 2.99 -7.79
CA VAL A 21 14.36 2.24 -6.73
C VAL A 21 13.41 1.94 -5.56
N PHE A 22 12.68 2.93 -5.06
CA PHE A 22 11.70 2.69 -3.98
C PHE A 22 10.58 1.73 -4.41
N ALA A 23 10.06 1.88 -5.64
CA ALA A 23 9.03 1.00 -6.17
C ALA A 23 9.55 -0.43 -6.37
N ALA A 24 10.79 -0.60 -6.84
CA ALA A 24 11.42 -1.90 -7.03
C ALA A 24 11.65 -2.61 -5.68
N VAL A 25 12.18 -1.91 -4.68
CA VAL A 25 12.38 -2.46 -3.32
C VAL A 25 11.05 -2.82 -2.69
N SER A 26 10.04 -1.93 -2.76
CA SER A 26 8.70 -2.24 -2.26
C SER A 26 8.08 -3.45 -2.95
N THR A 27 8.29 -3.62 -4.26
CA THR A 27 7.80 -4.78 -5.02
C THR A 27 8.54 -6.04 -4.64
N HIS A 28 9.86 -5.95 -4.39
CA HIS A 28 10.67 -7.08 -3.98
C HIS A 28 10.26 -7.60 -2.60
N ASP A 29 10.13 -6.70 -1.62
CA ASP A 29 9.64 -7.04 -0.28
C ASP A 29 8.26 -7.69 -0.35
N TYR A 30 7.35 -7.12 -1.14
CA TYR A 30 6.03 -7.71 -1.35
C TYR A 30 6.14 -9.12 -1.93
N ALA A 31 6.94 -9.31 -2.98
CA ALA A 31 7.10 -10.58 -3.67
C ALA A 31 7.73 -11.66 -2.78
N GLN A 32 8.67 -11.30 -1.90
CA GLN A 32 9.25 -12.25 -0.96
C GLN A 32 8.19 -12.88 -0.06
N HIS A 33 7.23 -12.09 0.43
CA HIS A 33 6.17 -12.59 1.30
C HIS A 33 5.08 -13.40 0.56
N LEU A 34 5.16 -13.48 -0.77
CA LEU A 34 4.25 -14.28 -1.58
C LEU A 34 4.70 -15.74 -1.75
N ASP A 35 5.82 -16.13 -1.15
CA ASP A 35 6.25 -17.53 -1.12
C ASP A 35 5.55 -18.34 0.00
N ARG A 36 4.54 -17.74 0.66
CA ARG A 36 3.85 -18.27 1.85
C ARG A 36 4.76 -18.40 3.07
N ARG A 37 5.88 -17.69 3.13
CA ARG A 37 6.72 -17.60 4.33
C ARG A 37 6.64 -16.20 4.93
N LEU A 38 6.83 -16.15 6.25
CA LEU A 38 6.94 -14.92 7.01
C LEU A 38 8.39 -14.44 6.95
N HIS A 39 8.67 -13.51 6.03
CA HIS A 39 9.97 -12.83 5.94
C HIS A 39 9.98 -11.55 6.78
N GLY A 40 11.16 -11.03 7.08
CA GLY A 40 11.27 -9.65 7.56
C GLY A 40 11.05 -8.67 6.40
N THR A 41 10.64 -7.44 6.70
CA THR A 41 10.53 -6.36 5.71
C THR A 41 11.66 -5.36 5.86
N HIS A 42 12.11 -4.77 4.75
CA HIS A 42 13.15 -3.74 4.75
C HIS A 42 12.52 -2.35 4.90
N CYS A 43 12.25 -1.95 6.14
CA CYS A 43 11.62 -0.66 6.44
C CYS A 43 12.64 0.46 6.70
N SER A 44 13.41 0.84 5.67
CA SER A 44 14.47 1.87 5.70
C SER A 44 14.26 2.98 4.67
N PHE A 45 14.77 4.18 4.97
CA PHE A 45 14.80 5.30 4.00
C PHE A 45 15.90 5.14 2.95
N LEU A 46 16.91 4.32 3.24
CA LEU A 46 17.96 3.96 2.29
C LEU A 46 17.53 2.64 1.63
N PRO A 47 17.12 2.64 0.36
CA PRO A 47 16.62 1.44 -0.31
C PRO A 47 17.73 0.37 -0.35
N GLY A 48 17.39 -0.85 0.08
CA GLY A 48 18.36 -1.96 0.13
C GLY A 48 19.40 -1.88 1.26
N VAL A 49 19.30 -0.89 2.16
CA VAL A 49 20.18 -0.74 3.32
C VAL A 49 19.37 -0.79 4.61
N GLY A 50 19.63 -1.81 5.42
CA GLY A 50 18.95 -2.05 6.69
C GLY A 50 18.61 -3.53 6.85
N GLU A 51 18.71 -4.04 8.08
CA GLU A 51 18.33 -5.41 8.37
C GLU A 51 16.82 -5.60 8.18
N ALA A 52 16.43 -6.75 7.62
CA ALA A 52 15.03 -7.12 7.54
C ALA A 52 14.47 -7.23 8.95
N THR A 53 13.55 -6.33 9.31
CA THR A 53 12.94 -6.34 10.63
C THR A 53 11.80 -7.36 10.64
N THR A 54 11.90 -8.36 11.51
CA THR A 54 10.83 -9.30 11.79
C THR A 54 9.88 -8.71 12.83
N GLY A 55 8.57 -8.80 12.58
CA GLY A 55 7.55 -8.21 13.46
C GLY A 55 6.94 -6.92 12.92
N GLU A 56 6.11 -6.30 13.75
CA GLU A 56 5.24 -5.19 13.38
C GLU A 56 6.03 -3.91 13.14
N ASN A 57 5.91 -3.36 11.92
CA ASN A 57 6.45 -2.06 11.56
C ASN A 57 5.54 -1.38 10.51
N PRO A 58 5.70 -0.07 10.25
CA PRO A 58 4.85 0.66 9.30
C PRO A 58 4.81 0.04 7.89
N CYS A 59 5.89 -0.62 7.46
CA CYS A 59 5.96 -1.27 6.16
C CYS A 59 5.17 -2.59 6.13
N THR A 60 5.20 -3.39 7.20
CA THR A 60 4.35 -4.61 7.30
C THR A 60 2.87 -4.24 7.38
N VAL A 61 2.52 -3.19 8.13
CA VAL A 61 1.14 -2.68 8.21
C VAL A 61 0.66 -2.26 6.82
N ALA A 62 1.45 -1.46 6.10
CA ALA A 62 1.12 -1.04 4.74
C ALA A 62 0.99 -2.24 3.78
N MET A 63 1.90 -3.21 3.85
CA MET A 63 1.93 -4.39 2.99
C MET A 63 0.72 -5.31 3.18
N TYR A 64 0.32 -5.59 4.43
CA TYR A 64 -0.83 -6.46 4.72
C TYR A 64 -2.18 -5.77 4.56
N SER A 65 -2.20 -4.44 4.40
CA SER A 65 -3.45 -3.69 4.21
C SER A 65 -4.25 -4.13 2.97
N PRO A 66 -5.57 -3.85 2.93
CA PRO A 66 -6.38 -4.06 1.73
C PRO A 66 -5.97 -3.15 0.56
N TYR A 67 -5.19 -2.10 0.81
CA TYR A 67 -4.80 -1.08 -0.17
C TYR A 67 -3.48 -1.36 -0.88
N SER A 68 -2.72 -2.37 -0.45
CA SER A 68 -1.38 -2.66 -1.00
C SER A 68 -1.37 -3.32 -2.38
N ALA A 69 -2.49 -3.93 -2.78
CA ALA A 69 -2.60 -4.65 -4.03
C ALA A 69 -4.02 -4.61 -4.59
N LEU A 70 -4.12 -4.68 -5.91
CA LEU A 70 -5.38 -4.79 -6.65
C LEU A 70 -5.72 -6.26 -6.90
N MET A 71 -6.99 -6.54 -7.19
CA MET A 71 -7.45 -7.88 -7.63
C MET A 71 -7.11 -9.01 -6.64
N LYS A 72 -7.10 -8.72 -5.33
CA LYS A 72 -6.85 -9.70 -4.25
C LYS A 72 -7.90 -10.81 -4.17
N ASP A 73 -9.02 -10.69 -4.90
CA ASP A 73 -10.06 -11.71 -5.01
C ASP A 73 -9.76 -12.72 -6.15
N ASN A 74 -8.95 -12.34 -7.13
CA ASN A 74 -8.62 -13.15 -8.32
C ASN A 74 -7.22 -13.77 -8.26
N PHE A 75 -6.29 -13.09 -7.60
CA PHE A 75 -4.91 -13.52 -7.45
C PHE A 75 -4.56 -13.63 -5.97
N TRP A 76 -3.91 -14.73 -5.58
CA TRP A 76 -3.42 -14.89 -4.21
C TRP A 76 -2.37 -13.82 -3.92
N GLY A 77 -2.62 -12.99 -2.90
CA GLY A 77 -1.83 -11.81 -2.60
C GLY A 77 -2.05 -10.61 -3.55
N GLY A 78 -2.83 -10.74 -4.61
CA GLY A 78 -3.14 -9.65 -5.55
C GLY A 78 -1.96 -9.16 -6.39
N VAL A 79 -2.21 -8.10 -7.16
CA VAL A 79 -1.22 -7.38 -7.97
C VAL A 79 -0.75 -6.13 -7.22
N PRO A 80 0.51 -6.09 -6.75
CA PRO A 80 1.04 -4.98 -5.96
C PRO A 80 0.88 -3.62 -6.66
N ILE A 81 0.42 -2.60 -5.92
CA ILE A 81 0.33 -1.24 -6.47
C ILE A 81 1.71 -0.67 -6.85
N SER A 82 2.77 -1.16 -6.21
CA SER A 82 4.16 -0.77 -6.46
C SER A 82 4.65 -1.15 -7.86
N LEU A 83 4.04 -2.15 -8.51
CA LEU A 83 4.34 -2.51 -9.92
C LEU A 83 3.91 -1.40 -10.88
N PHE A 84 2.77 -0.77 -10.62
CA PHE A 84 2.29 0.36 -11.42
C PHE A 84 3.20 1.56 -11.22
N ALA A 85 3.63 1.83 -9.98
CA ALA A 85 4.62 2.86 -9.69
C ALA A 85 5.94 2.59 -10.43
N LEU A 86 6.44 1.35 -10.42
CA LEU A 86 7.66 0.95 -11.12
C LEU A 86 7.58 1.25 -12.62
N GLY A 87 6.48 0.86 -13.28
CA GLY A 87 6.25 1.13 -14.69
C GLY A 87 6.14 2.63 -15.01
N SER A 88 5.41 3.37 -14.18
CA SER A 88 5.26 4.83 -14.32
C SER A 88 6.59 5.57 -14.19
N PHE A 89 7.37 5.28 -13.15
CA PHE A 89 8.67 5.93 -12.95
C PHE A 89 9.72 5.51 -13.98
N ALA A 90 9.71 4.26 -14.46
CA ALA A 90 10.60 3.83 -15.53
C ALA A 90 10.34 4.61 -16.83
N PHE A 91 9.06 4.80 -17.20
CA PHE A 91 8.69 5.64 -18.33
C PHE A 91 9.11 7.10 -18.12
N LEU A 92 8.81 7.66 -16.95
CA LEU A 92 9.12 9.05 -16.65
C LEU A 92 10.63 9.30 -16.53
N LEU A 93 11.43 8.30 -16.18
CA LEU A 93 12.89 8.36 -16.24
C LEU A 93 13.35 8.54 -17.70
N ALA A 94 12.87 7.70 -18.62
CA ALA A 94 13.18 7.82 -20.04
C ALA A 94 12.72 9.17 -20.61
N ALA A 95 11.52 9.62 -20.27
CA ALA A 95 11.01 10.92 -20.68
C ALA A 95 11.85 12.08 -20.12
N SER A 96 12.23 12.03 -18.85
CA SER A 96 13.06 13.06 -18.21
C SER A 96 14.45 13.15 -18.85
N LEU A 97 15.06 12.01 -19.18
CA LEU A 97 16.32 11.95 -19.93
C LEU A 97 16.16 12.56 -21.33
N TYR A 98 15.05 12.29 -22.02
CA TYR A 98 14.76 12.94 -23.31
C TYR A 98 14.73 14.46 -23.18
N PHE A 99 14.03 15.03 -22.19
CA PHE A 99 13.97 16.49 -22.01
C PHE A 99 15.29 17.09 -21.49
N ALA A 100 16.10 16.33 -20.75
CA ALA A 100 17.46 16.71 -20.39
C ALA A 100 18.36 16.86 -21.63
N LEU A 101 18.24 15.94 -22.60
CA LEU A 101 19.02 15.91 -23.82
C LEU A 101 18.50 16.87 -24.91
N ALA A 102 17.18 16.95 -25.08
CA ALA A 102 16.54 17.80 -26.09
C ALA A 102 16.62 19.30 -25.71
N GLY A 103 16.66 19.61 -24.42
CA GLY A 103 16.80 20.97 -23.89
C GLY A 103 15.77 21.93 -24.50
N THR A 104 16.24 23.06 -25.03
CA THR A 104 15.37 24.10 -25.59
C THR A 104 14.68 23.71 -26.90
N GLN A 105 15.08 22.61 -27.54
CA GLN A 105 14.57 22.18 -28.85
C GLN A 105 13.26 21.38 -28.76
N ALA A 106 12.86 20.95 -27.55
CA ALA A 106 11.60 20.23 -27.37
C ALA A 106 10.39 21.14 -27.57
N SER A 107 9.39 20.66 -28.32
CA SER A 107 8.15 21.40 -28.63
C SER A 107 7.32 21.70 -27.39
N ARG A 108 6.53 22.79 -27.43
CA ARG A 108 5.67 23.20 -26.30
C ARG A 108 4.64 22.13 -25.95
N LEU A 109 4.04 21.50 -26.95
CA LEU A 109 3.07 20.42 -26.74
C LEU A 109 3.71 19.16 -26.15
N ALA A 110 4.94 18.81 -26.52
CA ALA A 110 5.64 17.69 -25.87
C ALA A 110 5.94 17.98 -24.39
N ARG A 111 6.35 19.21 -24.06
CA ARG A 111 6.57 19.64 -22.67
C ARG A 111 5.28 19.64 -21.84
N LEU A 112 4.17 20.07 -22.43
CA LEU A 112 2.85 19.98 -21.81
C LEU A 112 2.48 18.51 -21.54
N GLY A 113 2.67 17.64 -22.52
CA GLY A 113 2.47 16.20 -22.37
C GLY A 113 3.26 15.60 -21.21
N TYR A 114 4.55 15.92 -21.14
CA TYR A 114 5.42 15.48 -20.05
C TYR A 114 4.93 15.98 -18.69
N PHE A 115 4.62 17.27 -18.55
CA PHE A 115 4.07 17.81 -17.31
C PHE A 115 2.78 17.08 -16.89
N LEU A 116 1.83 16.89 -17.82
CA LEU A 116 0.60 16.14 -17.55
C LEU A 116 0.89 14.70 -17.12
N SER A 117 1.86 14.03 -17.74
CA SER A 117 2.31 12.69 -17.33
C SER A 117 2.88 12.66 -15.91
N THR A 118 3.58 13.70 -15.45
CA THR A 118 4.10 13.78 -14.08
C THR A 118 3.01 13.95 -13.01
N LEU A 119 1.80 14.37 -13.37
CA LEU A 119 0.69 14.50 -12.43
C LEU A 119 0.11 13.14 -11.99
N ALA A 120 0.20 12.11 -12.84
CA ALA A 120 -0.31 10.78 -12.53
C ALA A 120 0.29 10.16 -11.23
N PRO A 121 1.62 10.08 -11.05
CA PRO A 121 2.21 9.58 -9.81
C PRO A 121 1.92 10.48 -8.60
N VAL A 122 1.73 11.78 -8.79
CA VAL A 122 1.31 12.70 -7.71
C VAL A 122 -0.10 12.40 -7.24
N VAL A 123 -1.06 12.26 -8.14
CA VAL A 123 -2.44 11.92 -7.79
C VAL A 123 -2.49 10.58 -7.05
N ALA A 124 -1.78 9.56 -7.55
CA ALA A 124 -1.67 8.27 -6.87
C ALA A 124 -1.04 8.40 -5.47
N SER A 125 0.04 9.20 -5.34
CA SER A 125 0.70 9.44 -4.06
C SER A 125 -0.20 10.16 -3.05
N VAL A 126 -0.99 11.14 -3.50
CA VAL A 126 -1.95 11.86 -2.63
C VAL A 126 -3.02 10.90 -2.10
N VAL A 127 -3.60 10.06 -2.97
CA VAL A 127 -4.58 9.05 -2.55
C VAL A 127 -3.98 8.09 -1.53
N MET A 128 -2.79 7.55 -1.81
CA MET A 128 -2.13 6.61 -0.90
C MET A 128 -1.68 7.25 0.42
N PHE A 129 -1.28 8.52 0.40
CA PHE A 129 -0.96 9.27 1.61
C PHE A 129 -2.18 9.46 2.50
N ILE A 130 -3.33 9.84 1.91
CA ILE A 130 -4.60 9.97 2.65
C ILE A 130 -4.99 8.63 3.28
N ILE A 131 -4.86 7.53 2.55
CA ILE A 131 -5.11 6.18 3.09
C ILE A 131 -4.16 5.88 4.25
N SER A 132 -2.88 6.20 4.12
CA SER A 132 -1.89 5.92 5.17
C SER A 132 -2.23 6.64 6.48
N ILE A 133 -2.59 7.92 6.42
CA ILE A 133 -2.92 8.69 7.63
C ILE A 133 -4.31 8.38 8.20
N THR A 134 -5.29 8.03 7.37
CA THR A 134 -6.69 7.86 7.83
C THR A 134 -7.08 6.42 8.12
N LYS A 135 -6.43 5.44 7.47
CA LYS A 135 -6.75 4.02 7.58
C LYS A 135 -5.65 3.22 8.25
N LEU A 136 -4.38 3.52 7.97
CA LEU A 136 -3.25 2.75 8.51
C LEU A 136 -2.70 3.34 9.81
N GLY A 137 -2.85 4.65 10.04
CA GLY A 137 -2.32 5.35 11.22
C GLY A 137 -0.80 5.52 11.22
N GLU A 138 -0.09 4.93 10.27
CA GLU A 138 1.36 4.87 10.16
C GLU A 138 1.81 5.15 8.72
N ILE A 139 3.00 5.73 8.54
CA ILE A 139 3.56 6.02 7.21
C ILE A 139 4.75 5.12 6.93
N CYS A 140 4.59 4.23 5.96
CA CYS A 140 5.68 3.41 5.44
C CYS A 140 6.79 4.29 4.81
N LYS A 141 8.04 4.01 5.17
CA LYS A 141 9.20 4.80 4.70
C LYS A 141 9.43 4.67 3.19
N LEU A 142 9.19 3.49 2.61
CA LEU A 142 9.27 3.29 1.16
C LEU A 142 8.20 4.09 0.43
N CYS A 143 6.98 4.12 0.97
CA CYS A 143 5.89 4.93 0.44
C CYS A 143 6.22 6.43 0.51
N ALA A 144 6.76 6.90 1.64
CA ALA A 144 7.23 8.27 1.77
C ALA A 144 8.29 8.63 0.71
N GLY A 145 9.23 7.72 0.42
CA GLY A 145 10.19 7.87 -0.68
C GLY A 145 9.53 8.04 -2.05
N ILE A 146 8.49 7.25 -2.34
CA ILE A 146 7.68 7.37 -3.57
C ILE A 146 6.93 8.71 -3.61
N TYR A 147 6.37 9.18 -2.50
CA TYR A 147 5.62 10.44 -2.43
C TYR A 147 6.53 11.64 -2.71
N VAL A 148 7.71 11.67 -2.08
CA VAL A 148 8.72 12.72 -2.31
C VAL A 148 9.20 12.68 -3.77
N SER A 149 9.50 11.49 -4.29
CA SER A 149 9.94 11.32 -5.68
C SER A 149 8.89 11.84 -6.67
N SER A 150 7.61 11.53 -6.43
CA SER A 150 6.49 12.01 -7.26
C SER A 150 6.36 13.53 -7.23
N PHE A 151 6.48 14.14 -6.04
CA PHE A 151 6.39 15.59 -5.89
C PHE A 151 7.54 16.31 -6.61
N VAL A 152 8.79 15.87 -6.37
CA VAL A 152 9.97 16.46 -7.04
C VAL A 152 9.88 16.31 -8.56
N LEU A 153 9.38 15.16 -9.04
CA LEU A 153 9.16 14.92 -10.46
C LEU A 153 8.11 15.85 -11.08
N ALA A 154 7.01 16.15 -10.37
CA ALA A 154 6.03 17.11 -10.86
C ALA A 154 6.56 18.55 -10.87
N VAL A 155 7.38 18.93 -9.88
CA VAL A 155 8.10 20.22 -9.90
C VAL A 155 9.04 20.28 -11.10
N ALA A 156 9.80 19.21 -11.38
CA ALA A 156 10.64 19.14 -12.57
C ALA A 156 9.83 19.25 -13.87
N GLY A 157 8.69 18.56 -13.97
CA GLY A 157 7.74 18.66 -15.09
C GLY A 157 7.25 20.09 -15.31
N PHE A 158 6.87 20.78 -14.23
CA PHE A 158 6.45 22.18 -14.27
C PHE A 158 7.59 23.09 -14.75
N LEU A 159 8.80 22.89 -14.25
CA LEU A 159 9.98 23.65 -14.66
C LEU A 159 10.33 23.42 -16.14
N VAL A 160 10.21 22.20 -16.66
CA VAL A 160 10.39 21.90 -18.10
C VAL A 160 9.34 22.62 -18.95
N LEU A 161 8.08 22.64 -18.50
CA LEU A 161 7.00 23.34 -19.18
C LEU A 161 7.23 24.87 -19.23
N TRP A 162 7.76 25.44 -18.15
CA TRP A 162 8.00 26.89 -18.01
C TRP A 162 9.38 27.35 -18.50
N ALA A 163 10.27 26.43 -18.86
CA ALA A 163 11.60 26.79 -19.37
C ALA A 163 11.48 27.46 -20.76
N PRO A 164 12.29 28.49 -21.06
CA PRO A 164 12.28 29.14 -22.37
C PRO A 164 12.45 28.14 -23.52
N THR A 165 11.72 28.33 -24.61
CA THR A 165 12.05 27.67 -25.88
C THR A 165 13.10 28.48 -26.64
N SER A 166 13.73 27.90 -27.66
CA SER A 166 14.66 28.67 -28.50
C SER A 166 13.98 29.82 -29.24
N ASP A 167 12.66 29.74 -29.48
CA ASP A 167 11.88 30.84 -30.07
C ASP A 167 11.75 32.04 -29.11
N ASP A 168 11.66 31.80 -27.80
CA ASP A 168 11.58 32.86 -26.78
C ASP A 168 12.94 33.55 -26.54
N SER A 169 14.03 32.94 -27.03
CA SER A 169 15.42 33.35 -26.77
C SER A 169 16.02 34.21 -27.89
N THR A 170 15.35 34.33 -29.05
CA THR A 170 15.77 35.24 -30.12
C THR A 170 15.33 36.67 -29.81
N PRO A 171 16.24 37.65 -29.70
CA PRO A 171 15.84 39.05 -29.74
C PRO A 171 15.10 39.27 -31.06
N GLY A 172 13.86 39.78 -31.00
CA GLY A 172 13.22 40.32 -32.19
C GLY A 172 14.14 41.36 -32.84
N PRO A 173 14.10 41.56 -34.17
CA PRO A 173 14.88 42.63 -34.78
C PRO A 173 14.59 43.91 -34.00
N SER A 174 15.64 44.50 -33.45
CA SER A 174 15.60 45.80 -32.79
C SER A 174 14.70 46.70 -33.61
N ALA A 175 13.71 47.32 -32.95
CA ALA A 175 12.84 48.33 -33.53
C ALA A 175 13.70 49.50 -34.06
N GLY A 176 14.30 49.32 -35.22
CA GLY A 176 14.80 50.37 -36.07
C GLY A 176 13.58 51.01 -36.69
N SER A 177 13.30 52.23 -36.26
CA SER A 177 12.30 53.13 -36.82
C SER A 177 12.35 53.13 -38.35
N GLY A 178 11.39 52.48 -38.99
CA GLY A 178 11.22 52.52 -40.44
C GLY A 178 9.82 52.05 -40.79
N LYS A 179 8.92 53.00 -41.10
CA LYS A 179 7.61 52.69 -41.70
C LYS A 179 7.81 51.80 -42.94
N PRO A 180 6.90 50.86 -43.23
CA PRO A 180 6.95 50.12 -44.49
C PRO A 180 6.72 51.11 -45.65
N PRO A 181 7.51 51.06 -46.75
CA PRO A 181 7.25 51.91 -47.90
C PRO A 181 5.94 51.46 -48.55
N LYS A 182 4.97 52.37 -48.59
CA LYS A 182 3.84 52.28 -49.50
C LYS A 182 4.33 52.80 -50.86
N THR A 183 3.86 52.15 -51.92
CA THR A 183 4.03 52.39 -53.37
C THR A 183 5.33 51.86 -53.99
N ILE A 184 5.17 50.79 -54.78
CA ILE A 184 6.13 50.31 -55.78
C ILE A 184 5.93 51.18 -57.02
N ASP A 185 6.97 51.92 -57.42
CA ASP A 185 7.02 52.75 -58.62
C ASP A 185 7.62 51.93 -59.78
N PRO A 186 6.83 51.57 -60.81
CA PRO A 186 7.29 50.66 -61.87
C PRO A 186 8.31 51.29 -62.84
N ASP A 187 8.50 52.61 -62.83
CA ASP A 187 9.45 53.31 -63.71
C ASP A 187 10.80 53.63 -63.03
N ARG A 188 10.99 53.21 -61.78
CA ARG A 188 12.24 53.41 -61.05
C ARG A 188 13.02 52.10 -60.95
N THR A 189 14.04 51.94 -61.78
CA THR A 189 15.05 50.89 -61.59
C THR A 189 15.90 51.26 -60.37
N GLU A 190 15.56 50.74 -59.19
CA GLU A 190 16.48 50.76 -58.06
C GLU A 190 17.66 49.85 -58.41
N LEU A 191 18.82 50.46 -58.64
CA LEU A 191 20.09 49.75 -58.65
C LEU A 191 20.29 49.17 -57.26
N ASP A 192 20.25 47.84 -57.17
CA ASP A 192 20.66 47.09 -55.99
C ASP A 192 22.07 47.59 -55.59
N PRO A 193 22.24 48.22 -54.42
CA PRO A 193 23.51 48.84 -54.06
C PRO A 193 24.65 47.82 -53.86
N GLU A 194 24.36 46.52 -53.91
CA GLU A 194 25.35 45.45 -53.90
C GLU A 194 25.12 44.43 -55.04
N PRO A 195 26.03 44.32 -56.01
CA PRO A 195 26.02 43.22 -56.98
C PRO A 195 26.12 41.87 -56.26
N TRP A 196 25.44 40.82 -56.72
CA TRP A 196 25.49 39.47 -56.12
C TRP A 196 26.93 38.93 -55.89
N HIS A 197 27.91 39.45 -56.63
CA HIS A 197 29.31 39.08 -56.48
C HIS A 197 30.08 39.80 -55.34
N SER A 198 29.49 40.79 -54.66
CA SER A 198 30.11 41.55 -53.56
C SER A 198 29.80 41.03 -52.16
N LYS A 199 29.34 39.77 -52.02
CA LYS A 199 29.37 39.09 -50.71
C LYS A 199 30.81 38.97 -50.24
N ASN A 200 31.27 39.98 -49.49
CA ASN A 200 32.55 39.99 -48.84
C ASN A 200 32.68 38.74 -47.98
N LYS A 201 33.63 37.88 -48.34
CA LYS A 201 33.97 36.62 -47.68
C LYS A 201 34.55 36.80 -46.26
N LYS A 202 34.42 38.00 -45.67
CA LYS A 202 35.08 38.43 -44.43
C LYS A 202 34.17 38.71 -43.24
N ASP A 203 32.84 38.74 -43.42
CA ASP A 203 31.91 38.75 -42.29
C ASP A 203 31.35 37.35 -42.08
N GLY A 204 32.24 36.45 -41.64
CA GLY A 204 31.96 35.06 -41.29
C GLY A 204 31.14 34.88 -40.01
N ALA A 205 30.35 35.86 -39.60
CA ALA A 205 29.32 35.65 -38.59
C ALA A 205 28.08 35.10 -39.31
N LYS A 206 28.04 33.78 -39.53
CA LYS A 206 26.81 33.07 -39.90
C LYS A 206 25.73 33.52 -38.90
N ALA A 207 24.80 34.37 -39.33
CA ALA A 207 23.58 34.62 -38.56
C ALA A 207 23.01 33.23 -38.22
N PRO A 208 22.83 32.88 -36.93
CA PRO A 208 22.46 31.53 -36.56
C PRO A 208 21.14 31.22 -37.27
N ALA A 209 21.16 30.19 -38.12
CA ALA A 209 19.98 29.74 -38.85
C ALA A 209 18.82 29.62 -37.86
N ARG A 210 17.74 30.37 -38.10
CA ARG A 210 16.53 30.38 -37.27
C ARG A 210 16.00 28.95 -37.19
N ARG A 211 16.36 28.23 -36.13
CA ARG A 211 15.78 26.91 -35.83
C ARG A 211 14.39 27.17 -35.28
N VAL A 212 13.41 27.24 -36.17
CA VAL A 212 11.99 27.22 -35.83
C VAL A 212 11.74 25.90 -35.11
N VAL A 213 11.44 25.95 -33.81
CA VAL A 213 11.00 24.75 -33.10
C VAL A 213 9.55 24.50 -33.52
N PRO A 214 9.22 23.33 -34.07
CA PRO A 214 7.83 23.06 -34.43
C PRO A 214 6.95 23.13 -33.17
N GLU A 215 5.75 23.72 -33.28
CA GLU A 215 4.76 23.77 -32.17
C GLU A 215 4.46 22.37 -31.60
N GLY A 216 4.76 21.33 -32.39
CA GLY A 216 4.53 19.93 -32.08
C GLY A 216 3.16 19.50 -32.61
N SER A 217 2.97 18.19 -32.79
CA SER A 217 1.63 17.68 -33.05
C SER A 217 0.80 17.74 -31.76
N TRP A 218 -0.47 18.08 -31.86
CA TRP A 218 -1.44 17.97 -30.76
C TRP A 218 -1.57 16.52 -30.23
N LEU A 219 -1.14 15.54 -31.02
CA LEU A 219 -1.04 14.14 -30.63
C LEU A 219 0.10 13.85 -29.65
N ALA A 220 1.08 14.75 -29.47
CA ALA A 220 2.22 14.49 -28.60
C ALA A 220 1.82 14.32 -27.11
N PRO A 221 1.01 15.19 -26.50
CA PRO A 221 0.46 14.95 -25.16
C PRO A 221 -0.31 13.65 -25.03
N VAL A 222 -1.19 13.37 -26.01
CA VAL A 222 -2.03 12.16 -26.01
C VAL A 222 -1.16 10.90 -26.10
N GLY A 223 -0.17 10.92 -26.99
CA GLY A 223 0.79 9.82 -27.16
C GLY A 223 1.61 9.55 -25.91
N LEU A 224 2.12 10.59 -25.24
CA LEU A 224 2.87 10.44 -23.99
C LEU A 224 2.00 9.86 -22.86
N LEU A 225 0.75 10.32 -22.73
CA LEU A 225 -0.18 9.77 -21.75
C LEU A 225 -0.57 8.31 -22.05
N ALA A 226 -0.79 7.97 -23.32
CA ALA A 226 -1.06 6.60 -23.74
C ALA A 226 0.13 5.68 -23.46
N MET A 227 1.35 6.11 -23.80
CA MET A 227 2.57 5.37 -23.50
C MET A 227 2.81 5.21 -22.00
N LEU A 228 2.55 6.25 -21.21
CA LEU A 228 2.57 6.16 -19.74
C LEU A 228 1.60 5.09 -19.25
N GLY A 229 0.37 5.06 -19.75
CA GLY A 229 -0.63 4.06 -19.39
C GLY A 229 -0.15 2.62 -19.66
N VAL A 230 0.37 2.39 -20.87
CA VAL A 230 0.94 1.08 -21.25
C VAL A 230 2.13 0.69 -20.37
N ALA A 231 3.09 1.61 -20.19
CA ALA A 231 4.27 1.36 -19.37
C ALA A 231 3.94 1.10 -17.90
N THR A 232 2.93 1.82 -17.37
CA THR A 232 2.43 1.65 -15.99
C THR A 232 1.76 0.27 -15.82
N ALA A 233 0.98 -0.20 -16.80
CA ALA A 233 0.30 -1.48 -16.72
C ALA A 233 1.21 -2.69 -17.01
N MET A 234 2.28 -2.51 -17.79
CA MET A 234 3.12 -3.62 -18.27
C MET A 234 3.70 -4.50 -17.14
N PRO A 235 4.38 -3.97 -16.10
CA PRO A 235 4.89 -4.81 -15.01
C PRO A 235 3.79 -5.58 -14.28
N ALA A 236 2.63 -4.94 -14.07
CA ALA A 236 1.47 -5.57 -13.43
C ALA A 236 0.90 -6.72 -14.28
N MET A 237 0.83 -6.55 -15.60
CA MET A 237 0.37 -7.62 -16.51
C MET A 237 1.36 -8.79 -16.57
N VAL A 238 2.67 -8.51 -16.65
CA VAL A 238 3.71 -9.54 -16.64
C VAL A 238 3.67 -10.33 -15.33
N TYR A 239 3.55 -9.64 -14.20
CA TYR A 239 3.41 -10.26 -12.90
C TYR A 239 2.15 -11.13 -12.81
N ALA A 240 0.97 -10.60 -13.19
CA ALA A 240 -0.28 -11.36 -13.15
C ALA A 240 -0.23 -12.61 -14.05
N GLY A 241 0.42 -12.53 -15.21
CA GLY A 241 0.59 -13.66 -16.13
C GLY A 241 1.61 -14.72 -15.67
N THR A 242 2.45 -14.40 -14.67
CA THR A 242 3.48 -15.30 -14.14
C THR A 242 3.16 -15.85 -12.76
N LEU A 243 2.06 -15.41 -12.15
CA LEU A 243 1.61 -15.92 -10.85
C LEU A 243 1.24 -17.41 -10.93
N PRO A 244 1.79 -18.26 -10.05
CA PRO A 244 1.41 -19.66 -10.01
C PRO A 244 -0.01 -19.82 -9.44
N ASP A 245 -0.67 -20.92 -9.80
CA ASP A 245 -1.99 -21.24 -9.28
C ASP A 245 -1.89 -21.81 -7.85
N TYR A 246 -2.30 -21.00 -6.87
CA TYR A 246 -2.34 -21.36 -5.46
C TYR A 246 -3.65 -22.02 -5.02
N SER A 247 -4.66 -22.12 -5.89
CA SER A 247 -6.02 -22.57 -5.52
C SER A 247 -6.05 -23.95 -4.86
N SER A 248 -5.19 -24.86 -5.31
CA SER A 248 -5.07 -26.22 -4.75
C SER A 248 -4.47 -26.26 -3.34
N ARG A 249 -3.72 -25.23 -2.92
CA ARG A 249 -2.98 -25.22 -1.65
C ARG A 249 -3.77 -24.62 -0.49
N ILE A 250 -4.85 -23.89 -0.77
CA ILE A 250 -5.64 -23.11 0.21
C ILE A 250 -6.54 -24.00 1.09
N LEU A 251 -6.88 -25.19 0.61
CA LEU A 251 -7.81 -26.10 1.32
C LEU A 251 -7.10 -27.21 2.10
N GLY A 252 -5.77 -27.20 2.14
CA GLY A 252 -4.96 -28.32 2.61
C GLY A 252 -4.59 -28.33 4.10
N CYS A 253 -4.92 -27.29 4.87
CA CYS A 253 -4.45 -27.14 6.25
C CYS A 253 -5.36 -27.74 7.33
N GLY A 254 -6.47 -28.39 6.93
CA GLY A 254 -7.30 -29.21 7.81
C GLY A 254 -8.70 -28.67 8.06
N THR A 255 -9.44 -29.39 8.89
CA THR A 255 -10.82 -29.12 9.25
C THR A 255 -11.02 -29.29 10.75
N LEU A 256 -12.08 -28.70 11.30
CA LEU A 256 -12.53 -29.00 12.65
C LEU A 256 -13.08 -30.42 12.70
N ALA A 257 -12.66 -31.19 13.71
CA ALA A 257 -13.19 -32.52 13.97
C ALA A 257 -14.58 -32.43 14.63
N ASN A 258 -14.74 -31.47 15.54
CA ASN A 258 -15.98 -31.16 16.24
C ASN A 258 -16.45 -29.76 15.85
N THR A 259 -17.38 -29.66 14.90
CA THR A 259 -17.96 -28.39 14.42
C THR A 259 -19.12 -27.88 15.27
N ALA A 260 -19.57 -28.66 16.26
CA ALA A 260 -20.70 -28.35 17.12
C ALA A 260 -20.24 -28.35 18.59
N PRO A 261 -19.64 -27.26 19.08
CA PRO A 261 -19.22 -27.17 20.48
C PRO A 261 -20.42 -27.37 21.41
N LYS A 262 -20.14 -27.84 22.63
CA LYS A 262 -21.16 -27.88 23.69
C LYS A 262 -21.72 -26.47 23.89
N LYS A 263 -23.03 -26.42 24.19
CA LYS A 263 -23.74 -25.16 24.42
C LYS A 263 -23.02 -24.34 25.51
N ASP A 264 -22.92 -23.04 25.30
CA ASP A 264 -22.36 -22.06 26.25
C ASP A 264 -20.86 -22.25 26.57
N VAL A 265 -20.13 -23.11 25.85
CA VAL A 265 -18.67 -23.23 26.02
C VAL A 265 -17.95 -22.09 25.29
N LEU A 266 -18.17 -21.96 23.98
CA LEU A 266 -17.61 -20.87 23.18
C LEU A 266 -18.46 -19.60 23.30
N VAL A 267 -17.85 -18.44 23.05
CA VAL A 267 -18.57 -17.17 23.08
C VAL A 267 -19.06 -16.80 21.68
N ARG A 268 -20.35 -16.52 21.55
CA ARG A 268 -20.88 -15.95 20.31
C ARG A 268 -20.62 -14.46 20.28
N VAL A 269 -19.82 -14.01 19.32
CA VAL A 269 -19.48 -12.60 19.18
C VAL A 269 -20.52 -11.91 18.30
N PRO A 270 -21.13 -10.80 18.73
CA PRO A 270 -22.13 -10.11 17.93
C PRO A 270 -21.52 -9.49 16.66
N THR A 271 -22.10 -9.83 15.52
CA THR A 271 -21.78 -9.30 14.18
C THR A 271 -23.05 -8.76 13.51
N THR A 272 -22.92 -7.78 12.61
CA THR A 272 -24.10 -7.09 12.08
C THR A 272 -24.85 -7.86 11.00
N THR A 273 -24.21 -8.79 10.28
CA THR A 273 -24.81 -9.49 9.14
C THR A 273 -24.26 -10.92 9.01
N PRO A 274 -24.48 -11.80 10.00
CA PRO A 274 -23.92 -13.16 9.98
C PRO A 274 -24.39 -13.96 8.76
N LEU A 275 -23.44 -14.44 7.94
CA LEU A 275 -23.71 -15.20 6.70
C LEU A 275 -23.14 -16.62 6.73
N GLU A 276 -21.95 -16.81 7.29
CA GLU A 276 -21.25 -18.10 7.29
C GLU A 276 -20.74 -18.43 8.71
N PRO A 277 -20.94 -19.66 9.20
CA PRO A 277 -20.49 -20.07 10.52
C PRO A 277 -18.97 -20.07 10.60
N ALA A 278 -18.42 -19.48 11.65
CA ALA A 278 -16.99 -19.45 11.89
C ALA A 278 -16.63 -19.73 13.34
N ILE A 279 -15.51 -20.41 13.54
CA ILE A 279 -14.90 -20.63 14.84
C ILE A 279 -13.47 -20.10 14.78
N SER A 280 -13.11 -19.23 15.72
CA SER A 280 -11.77 -18.65 15.81
C SER A 280 -11.14 -18.98 17.16
N PHE A 281 -9.93 -19.52 17.16
CA PHE A 281 -9.11 -19.70 18.36
C PHE A 281 -8.20 -18.50 18.52
N GLU A 282 -8.42 -17.73 19.58
CA GLU A 282 -7.79 -16.42 19.76
C GLU A 282 -7.22 -16.23 21.14
N ASP A 283 -6.08 -15.55 21.23
CA ASP A 283 -5.51 -15.07 22.47
C ASP A 283 -5.65 -13.55 22.50
N PRO A 284 -6.25 -12.97 23.56
CA PRO A 284 -6.54 -11.54 23.64
C PRO A 284 -5.29 -10.64 23.69
N LEU A 285 -4.11 -11.20 23.97
CA LEU A 285 -2.82 -10.52 23.98
C LEU A 285 -1.87 -10.97 22.87
N CYS A 286 -2.34 -11.80 21.92
CA CYS A 286 -1.53 -12.22 20.79
C CYS A 286 -1.52 -11.15 19.67
N PRO A 287 -0.32 -10.68 19.24
CA PRO A 287 -0.23 -9.71 18.14
C PRO A 287 -0.78 -10.23 16.80
N ALA A 288 -0.59 -11.52 16.50
CA ALA A 288 -1.14 -12.12 15.29
C ALA A 288 -2.68 -12.21 15.32
N CYS A 289 -3.28 -12.44 16.50
CA CYS A 289 -4.75 -12.40 16.66
C CYS A 289 -5.29 -11.00 16.40
N LYS A 290 -4.66 -9.97 16.98
CA LYS A 290 -4.98 -8.57 16.69
C LYS A 290 -4.89 -8.27 15.19
N ALA A 291 -3.78 -8.65 14.55
CA ALA A 291 -3.58 -8.40 13.12
C ALA A 291 -4.64 -9.08 12.24
N LEU A 292 -5.03 -10.32 12.56
CA LEU A 292 -6.13 -10.99 11.86
C LEU A 292 -7.47 -10.29 12.09
N HIS A 293 -7.78 -9.91 13.34
CA HIS A 293 -9.00 -9.17 13.69
C HIS A 293 -9.11 -7.88 12.89
N ASP A 294 -8.07 -7.05 12.90
CA ASP A 294 -8.04 -5.77 12.18
C ASP A 294 -8.29 -5.97 10.68
N ARG A 295 -7.66 -6.97 10.05
CA ARG A 295 -7.88 -7.30 8.63
C ARG A 295 -9.31 -7.75 8.34
N LEU A 296 -9.91 -8.55 9.22
CA LEU A 296 -11.29 -8.99 9.06
C LEU A 296 -12.26 -7.80 9.18
N VAL A 297 -12.01 -6.88 10.12
CA VAL A 297 -12.82 -5.66 10.30
C VAL A 297 -12.68 -4.73 9.11
N GLU A 298 -11.45 -4.40 8.71
CA GLU A 298 -11.17 -3.50 7.57
C GLU A 298 -11.73 -4.01 6.24
N SER A 299 -11.68 -5.33 6.03
CA SER A 299 -12.24 -5.95 4.82
C SER A 299 -13.77 -6.07 4.85
N GLY A 300 -14.41 -5.78 5.98
CA GLY A 300 -15.85 -5.98 6.20
C GLY A 300 -16.28 -7.45 6.31
N VAL A 301 -15.32 -8.38 6.35
CA VAL A 301 -15.58 -9.81 6.51
C VAL A 301 -16.06 -10.13 7.92
N TYR A 302 -15.49 -9.46 8.94
CA TYR A 302 -15.79 -9.74 10.34
C TYR A 302 -17.30 -9.72 10.61
N GLU A 303 -17.97 -8.69 10.11
CA GLU A 303 -19.42 -8.51 10.27
C GLU A 303 -20.29 -9.57 9.58
N ARG A 304 -19.69 -10.36 8.67
CA ARG A 304 -20.36 -11.42 7.92
C ARG A 304 -20.14 -12.81 8.48
N LEU A 305 -19.35 -12.93 9.54
CA LEU A 305 -19.12 -14.19 10.23
C LEU A 305 -20.23 -14.39 11.27
N ASP A 306 -20.87 -15.57 11.27
CA ASP A 306 -21.55 -16.08 12.46
C ASP A 306 -20.48 -16.65 13.39
N LEU A 307 -19.83 -15.73 14.12
CA LEU A 307 -18.56 -15.96 14.79
C LEU A 307 -18.73 -16.50 16.22
N GLN A 308 -18.12 -17.65 16.45
CA GLN A 308 -17.84 -18.16 17.80
C GLN A 308 -16.34 -18.08 18.08
N VAL A 309 -15.97 -17.47 19.21
CA VAL A 309 -14.57 -17.39 19.65
C VAL A 309 -14.33 -18.45 20.72
N ALA A 310 -13.37 -19.31 20.44
CA ALA A 310 -12.74 -20.21 21.39
C ALA A 310 -11.51 -19.51 21.97
N ILE A 311 -11.71 -18.76 23.06
CA ILE A 311 -10.62 -18.04 23.70
C ILE A 311 -9.53 -19.02 24.17
N PHE A 312 -8.32 -18.85 23.66
CA PHE A 312 -7.19 -19.77 23.80
C PHE A 312 -5.96 -18.99 24.28
N PRO A 313 -5.94 -18.49 25.53
CA PRO A 313 -4.83 -17.70 26.05
C PRO A 313 -3.54 -18.52 26.08
N LEU A 314 -2.46 -17.97 25.54
CA LEU A 314 -1.12 -18.55 25.57
C LEU A 314 -0.38 -18.15 26.85
N ASP A 315 -1.00 -18.44 27.99
CA ASP A 315 -0.49 -18.16 29.32
C ASP A 315 -0.67 -19.40 30.21
N SER A 316 0.43 -19.87 30.81
CA SER A 316 0.46 -21.11 31.60
C SER A 316 -0.27 -21.01 32.95
N GLU A 317 -0.80 -19.85 33.34
CA GLU A 317 -1.66 -19.73 34.53
C GLU A 317 -2.96 -20.53 34.40
N CYS A 318 -3.53 -20.55 33.19
CA CYS A 318 -4.80 -21.22 32.90
C CYS A 318 -4.69 -22.25 31.78
N ASN A 319 -3.70 -22.13 30.89
CA ASN A 319 -3.50 -23.04 29.79
C ASN A 319 -2.45 -24.11 30.13
N TRP A 320 -2.94 -25.27 30.58
CA TRP A 320 -2.13 -26.42 30.99
C TRP A 320 -1.37 -27.10 29.84
N MET A 321 -1.58 -26.69 28.59
CA MET A 321 -0.79 -27.14 27.43
C MET A 321 0.56 -26.41 27.32
N LEU A 322 0.80 -25.38 28.14
CA LEU A 322 2.03 -24.59 28.15
C LEU A 322 2.82 -24.79 29.44
N SER A 323 4.16 -24.84 29.30
CA SER A 323 5.07 -24.91 30.45
C SER A 323 5.50 -23.54 30.98
N ARG A 324 5.28 -22.47 30.21
CA ARG A 324 5.60 -21.08 30.55
C ARG A 324 4.64 -20.13 29.85
N PRO A 325 4.40 -18.91 30.37
CA PRO A 325 3.53 -17.97 29.70
C PRO A 325 4.22 -17.36 28.48
N LEU A 326 3.54 -17.36 27.33
CA LEU A 326 3.95 -16.60 26.14
C LEU A 326 3.40 -15.18 26.20
N HIS A 327 2.16 -15.01 26.67
CA HIS A 327 1.53 -13.71 26.88
C HIS A 327 1.04 -13.57 28.33
N PRO A 328 1.93 -13.21 29.29
CA PRO A 328 1.55 -13.05 30.69
C PRO A 328 0.36 -12.10 30.86
N GLY A 329 -0.68 -12.56 31.57
CA GLY A 329 -1.92 -11.81 31.79
C GLY A 329 -3.05 -12.13 30.80
N ALA A 330 -2.79 -12.92 29.75
CA ALA A 330 -3.81 -13.31 28.78
C ALA A 330 -4.96 -14.08 29.45
N CYS A 331 -4.67 -14.90 30.46
CA CYS A 331 -5.69 -15.62 31.23
C CYS A 331 -6.68 -14.68 31.95
N VAL A 332 -6.24 -13.52 32.42
CA VAL A 332 -7.11 -12.53 33.08
C VAL A 332 -8.06 -11.92 32.06
N VAL A 333 -7.54 -11.51 30.91
CA VAL A 333 -8.35 -10.91 29.84
C VAL A 333 -9.29 -11.93 29.21
N ALA A 334 -8.85 -13.18 29.05
CA ALA A 334 -9.70 -14.27 28.56
C ALA A 334 -10.88 -14.56 29.49
N ARG A 335 -10.66 -14.54 30.81
CA ARG A 335 -11.75 -14.66 31.79
C ARG A 335 -12.70 -13.47 31.72
N ALA A 336 -12.19 -12.25 31.57
CA ALA A 336 -13.04 -11.06 31.36
C ALA A 336 -13.88 -11.17 30.09
N PHE A 337 -13.31 -11.67 29.00
CA PHE A 337 -14.01 -11.93 27.74
C PHE A 337 -15.19 -12.90 27.92
N LEU A 338 -14.96 -14.03 28.60
CA LEU A 338 -16.01 -15.01 28.92
C LEU A 338 -17.11 -14.40 29.81
N CYS A 339 -16.72 -13.61 30.82
CA CYS A 339 -17.65 -12.94 31.73
C CYS A 339 -18.53 -11.90 31.04
N ALA A 340 -18.05 -11.30 29.94
CA ALA A 340 -18.76 -10.24 29.23
C ALA A 340 -19.83 -10.74 28.25
N GLU A 341 -19.96 -12.05 28.05
CA GLU A 341 -20.94 -12.61 27.11
C GLU A 341 -22.39 -12.32 27.50
N GLU A 342 -22.76 -12.52 28.76
CA GLU A 342 -24.15 -12.28 29.23
C GLU A 342 -24.59 -10.82 29.02
N GLY A 343 -23.64 -9.88 29.09
CA GLY A 343 -23.88 -8.46 28.83
C GLY A 343 -23.78 -8.06 27.35
N GLY A 344 -23.49 -9.01 26.44
CA GLY A 344 -23.25 -8.72 25.02
C GLY A 344 -21.97 -7.92 24.74
N LYS A 345 -21.05 -7.83 25.72
CA LYS A 345 -19.84 -7.00 25.67
C LYS A 345 -18.56 -7.79 25.37
N ALA A 346 -18.66 -9.07 25.06
CA ALA A 346 -17.49 -9.91 24.77
C ALA A 346 -16.61 -9.31 23.66
N ARG A 347 -17.22 -8.81 22.58
CA ARG A 347 -16.50 -8.10 21.51
C ARG A 347 -15.76 -6.87 22.04
N GLU A 348 -16.40 -6.08 22.87
CA GLU A 348 -15.82 -4.85 23.45
C GLU A 348 -14.57 -5.18 24.30
N VAL A 349 -14.59 -6.25 25.08
CA VAL A 349 -13.43 -6.68 25.87
C VAL A 349 -12.26 -7.08 24.97
N LEU A 350 -12.54 -7.85 23.92
CA LEU A 350 -11.52 -8.34 22.99
C LEU A 350 -10.91 -7.19 22.15
N GLU A 351 -11.76 -6.30 21.62
CA GLU A 351 -11.29 -5.13 20.87
C GLU A 351 -10.56 -4.14 21.77
N TRP A 352 -10.98 -3.97 23.02
CA TRP A 352 -10.24 -3.19 24.00
C TRP A 352 -8.85 -3.78 24.26
N SER A 353 -8.74 -5.11 24.41
CA SER A 353 -7.45 -5.75 24.65
C SER A 353 -6.50 -5.60 23.48
N TYR A 354 -7.01 -5.72 22.24
CA TYR A 354 -6.22 -5.47 21.03
C TYR A 354 -5.81 -4.00 20.90
N ALA A 355 -6.69 -3.05 21.20
CA ALA A 355 -6.37 -1.62 21.15
C ALA A 355 -5.34 -1.19 22.21
N ASN A 356 -5.26 -1.90 23.34
CA ASN A 356 -4.35 -1.58 24.45
C ASN A 356 -3.27 -2.67 24.62
N GLN A 357 -3.02 -3.49 23.59
CA GLN A 357 -2.23 -4.71 23.71
C GLN A 357 -0.79 -4.45 24.17
N GLU A 358 -0.14 -3.39 23.68
CA GLU A 358 1.22 -3.05 24.10
C GLU A 358 1.28 -2.76 25.60
N GLU A 359 0.40 -1.89 26.09
CA GLU A 359 0.32 -1.53 27.51
C GLU A 359 0.00 -2.76 28.39
N LEU A 360 -0.98 -3.58 27.99
CA LEU A 360 -1.37 -4.78 28.72
C LEU A 360 -0.24 -5.82 28.74
N THR A 361 0.47 -5.99 27.61
CA THR A 361 1.60 -6.92 27.51
C THR A 361 2.76 -6.48 28.41
N GLN A 362 3.06 -5.18 28.46
CA GLN A 362 4.10 -4.65 29.35
C GLN A 362 3.69 -4.78 30.82
N ALA A 363 2.42 -4.51 31.15
CA ALA A 363 1.88 -4.70 32.49
C ALA A 363 1.98 -6.16 32.93
N GLY A 364 1.60 -7.12 32.07
CA GLY A 364 1.66 -8.54 32.38
C GLY A 364 3.08 -9.08 32.56
N LYS A 365 4.06 -8.57 31.80
CA LYS A 365 5.49 -8.89 31.98
C LYS A 365 6.03 -8.44 33.34
N GLN A 366 5.50 -7.34 33.88
CA GLN A 366 5.88 -6.85 35.20
C GLN A 366 5.17 -7.65 36.30
N ASP A 367 3.84 -7.68 36.26
CA ASP A 367 2.99 -8.40 37.19
C ASP A 367 1.58 -8.58 36.61
N VAL A 368 1.06 -9.80 36.59
CA VAL A 368 -0.31 -10.12 36.14
C VAL A 368 -1.37 -9.35 36.94
N ALA A 369 -1.09 -8.99 38.21
CA ALA A 369 -1.98 -8.15 39.01
C ALA A 369 -2.24 -6.77 38.37
N ASN A 370 -1.27 -6.23 37.62
CA ASN A 370 -1.44 -4.96 36.90
C ASN A 370 -2.46 -5.10 35.76
N VAL A 371 -2.46 -6.24 35.04
CA VAL A 371 -3.47 -6.54 34.01
C VAL A 371 -4.84 -6.67 34.66
N ARG A 372 -4.94 -7.35 35.81
CA ARG A 372 -6.20 -7.47 36.57
C ARG A 372 -6.74 -6.13 37.05
N ALA A 373 -5.88 -5.23 37.49
CA ALA A 373 -6.27 -3.87 37.89
C ALA A 373 -6.81 -3.06 36.69
N LYS A 374 -6.17 -3.16 35.52
CA LYS A 374 -6.64 -2.50 34.28
C LYS A 374 -7.99 -3.05 33.81
N VAL A 375 -8.17 -4.37 33.83
CA VAL A 375 -9.46 -5.00 33.53
C VAL A 375 -10.54 -4.51 34.49
N LYS A 376 -10.27 -4.47 35.81
CA LYS A 376 -11.21 -3.96 36.82
C LYS A 376 -11.56 -2.49 36.60
N GLN A 377 -10.57 -1.68 36.24
CA GLN A 377 -10.77 -0.26 35.98
C GLN A 377 -11.67 -0.04 34.76
N ARG A 378 -11.47 -0.82 33.69
CA ARG A 378 -12.23 -0.66 32.44
C ARG A 378 -13.61 -1.32 32.46
N PHE A 379 -13.72 -2.45 33.17
CA PHE A 379 -14.92 -3.29 33.25
C PHE A 379 -15.20 -3.67 34.70
N PRO A 380 -15.52 -2.70 35.58
CA PRO A 380 -15.75 -2.95 37.01
C PRO A 380 -16.90 -3.94 37.25
N GLU A 381 -17.86 -4.02 36.33
CA GLU A 381 -18.98 -4.98 36.40
C GLU A 381 -18.53 -6.45 36.31
N LEU A 382 -17.35 -6.73 35.76
CA LEU A 382 -16.84 -8.10 35.58
C LEU A 382 -16.02 -8.59 36.78
N ASP A 383 -15.76 -7.72 37.76
CA ASP A 383 -14.80 -7.96 38.85
C ASP A 383 -15.11 -9.24 39.65
N ALA A 384 -16.39 -9.47 39.96
CA ALA A 384 -16.82 -10.66 40.69
C ALA A 384 -16.70 -11.95 39.85
N CYS A 385 -16.88 -11.82 38.53
CA CYS A 385 -16.89 -12.97 37.62
C CYS A 385 -15.48 -13.44 37.25
N VAL A 386 -14.53 -12.52 37.01
CA VAL A 386 -13.18 -12.85 36.49
C VAL A 386 -12.45 -13.88 37.35
N ASP A 387 -12.64 -13.87 38.67
CA ASP A 387 -11.98 -14.80 39.60
C ASP A 387 -12.86 -15.96 40.08
N SER A 388 -14.10 -16.05 39.58
CA SER A 388 -15.06 -17.09 39.90
C SER A 388 -14.57 -18.49 39.48
N LYS A 389 -15.09 -19.53 40.15
CA LYS A 389 -14.78 -20.92 39.80
C LYS A 389 -15.46 -21.30 38.48
N GLU A 390 -16.62 -20.70 38.23
CA GLU A 390 -17.48 -20.92 37.07
C GLU A 390 -16.77 -20.50 35.78
N VAL A 391 -16.19 -19.29 35.73
CA VAL A 391 -15.46 -18.83 34.54
C VAL A 391 -14.16 -19.63 34.32
N LYS A 392 -13.47 -20.02 35.40
CA LYS A 392 -12.25 -20.85 35.30
C LYS A 392 -12.57 -22.22 34.75
N LYS A 393 -13.68 -22.83 35.19
CA LYS A 393 -14.17 -24.10 34.66
C LYS A 393 -14.54 -23.96 33.18
N ARG A 394 -15.29 -22.90 32.82
CA ARG A 394 -15.65 -22.64 31.42
C ARG A 394 -14.42 -22.48 30.53
N LEU A 395 -13.39 -21.77 30.99
CA LEU A 395 -12.13 -21.64 30.27
C LEU A 395 -11.45 -22.99 30.05
N ASP A 396 -11.44 -23.87 31.06
CA ASP A 396 -10.92 -25.24 30.89
C ASP A 396 -11.73 -26.04 29.87
N GLU A 397 -13.06 -25.89 29.85
CA GLU A 397 -13.92 -26.53 28.82
C GLU A 397 -13.60 -26.02 27.40
N VAL A 398 -13.23 -24.74 27.24
CA VAL A 398 -12.75 -24.20 25.95
C VAL A 398 -11.40 -24.84 25.55
N LEU A 399 -10.48 -25.01 26.49
CA LEU A 399 -9.18 -25.67 26.24
C LEU A 399 -9.36 -27.15 25.87
N GLN A 400 -10.27 -27.86 26.55
CA GLN A 400 -10.63 -29.24 26.20
C GLN A 400 -11.21 -29.31 24.77
N TYR A 401 -12.08 -28.38 24.38
CA TYR A 401 -12.61 -28.30 23.02
C TYR A 401 -11.50 -28.10 21.97
N ALA A 402 -10.46 -27.33 22.28
CA ALA A 402 -9.30 -27.18 21.40
C ALA A 402 -8.53 -28.52 21.24
N VAL A 403 -8.37 -29.28 22.33
CA VAL A 403 -7.71 -30.60 22.32
C VAL A 403 -8.54 -31.64 21.56
N GLU A 404 -9.86 -31.67 21.74
CA GLU A 404 -10.78 -32.52 20.98
C GLU A 404 -10.63 -32.28 19.46
N ASN A 405 -10.40 -31.02 19.08
CA ASN A 405 -10.17 -30.62 17.69
C ASN A 405 -8.70 -30.73 17.25
N LYS A 406 -7.79 -31.20 18.11
CA LYS A 406 -6.35 -31.32 17.84
C LYS A 406 -5.75 -30.00 17.34
N VAL A 407 -6.25 -28.90 17.90
CA VAL A 407 -5.80 -27.54 17.57
C VAL A 407 -4.34 -27.41 18.01
N ARG A 408 -3.48 -26.91 17.12
CA ARG A 408 -2.08 -26.65 17.44
C ARG A 408 -2.02 -25.58 18.55
N VAL A 409 -1.03 -25.63 19.44
CA VAL A 409 -0.88 -24.62 20.50
C VAL A 409 -0.28 -23.34 19.90
N SER A 410 -1.11 -22.64 19.11
CA SER A 410 -0.77 -21.45 18.33
C SER A 410 -2.04 -20.66 18.05
N THR A 411 -1.95 -19.34 18.03
CA THR A 411 -3.08 -18.45 17.70
C THR A 411 -2.63 -17.37 16.71
N PRO A 412 -3.52 -16.87 15.84
CA PRO A 412 -4.92 -17.27 15.66
C PRO A 412 -5.08 -18.57 14.87
N GLN A 413 -6.24 -19.22 14.99
CA GLN A 413 -6.68 -20.25 14.04
C GLN A 413 -8.14 -20.03 13.68
N LEU A 414 -8.39 -19.61 12.44
CA LEU A 414 -9.74 -19.33 11.92
C LEU A 414 -10.26 -20.53 11.13
N TYR A 415 -11.50 -20.91 11.41
CA TYR A 415 -12.23 -21.93 10.68
C TYR A 415 -13.54 -21.34 10.16
N VAL A 416 -13.79 -21.47 8.86
CA VAL A 416 -15.03 -21.02 8.21
C VAL A 416 -15.73 -22.25 7.64
N SER A 417 -16.99 -22.45 8.03
CA SER A 417 -17.79 -23.61 7.64
C SER A 417 -17.06 -24.94 7.90
N GLY A 418 -16.37 -25.01 9.04
CA GLY A 418 -15.59 -26.16 9.50
C GLY A 418 -14.22 -26.35 8.83
N LYS A 419 -13.87 -25.55 7.81
CA LYS A 419 -12.59 -25.62 7.12
C LYS A 419 -11.60 -24.59 7.67
N ARG A 420 -10.36 -24.99 7.91
CA ARG A 420 -9.32 -24.09 8.39
C ARG A 420 -8.92 -23.11 7.28
N VAL A 421 -8.79 -21.83 7.62
CA VAL A 421 -8.04 -20.86 6.83
C VAL A 421 -6.57 -21.01 7.21
N CYS A 422 -5.72 -21.35 6.25
CA CYS A 422 -4.32 -21.65 6.55
C CYS A 422 -3.60 -20.39 7.04
N ASP A 423 -2.59 -20.56 7.89
CA ASP A 423 -1.92 -19.46 8.56
C ASP A 423 -1.37 -18.45 7.53
N GLU A 424 -0.79 -18.95 6.43
CA GLU A 424 -0.24 -18.13 5.35
C GLU A 424 -1.33 -17.42 4.52
N ASP A 425 -2.55 -17.93 4.57
CA ASP A 425 -3.71 -17.39 3.89
C ASP A 425 -4.46 -16.37 4.76
N THR A 426 -4.14 -16.22 6.05
CA THR A 426 -4.73 -15.21 6.93
C THR A 426 -4.12 -13.81 6.80
N ASP A 427 -3.02 -13.69 6.04
CA ASP A 427 -2.35 -12.42 5.71
C ASP A 427 -2.80 -11.90 4.33
N MET A 428 -1.90 -11.86 3.34
CA MET A 428 -2.19 -11.28 2.02
C MET A 428 -3.20 -12.09 1.20
N GLY A 429 -3.27 -13.40 1.45
CA GLY A 429 -4.13 -14.34 0.75
C GLY A 429 -5.59 -14.35 1.21
N MET A 430 -5.94 -13.61 2.27
CA MET A 430 -7.20 -13.83 3.00
C MET A 430 -8.44 -13.65 2.13
N ARG A 431 -8.50 -12.58 1.35
CA ARG A 431 -9.66 -12.35 0.47
C ARG A 431 -9.79 -13.42 -0.60
N PHE A 432 -8.69 -13.83 -1.22
CA PHE A 432 -8.68 -14.91 -2.20
C PHE A 432 -9.13 -16.23 -1.57
N ALA A 433 -8.56 -16.58 -0.41
CA ALA A 433 -8.86 -17.81 0.29
C ALA A 433 -10.32 -17.88 0.74
N LEU A 434 -10.84 -16.82 1.36
CA LEU A 434 -12.25 -16.71 1.75
C LEU A 434 -13.17 -16.69 0.52
N GLY A 435 -12.77 -16.05 -0.57
CA GLY A 435 -13.53 -16.08 -1.83
C GLY A 435 -13.69 -17.49 -2.41
N LYS A 436 -12.74 -18.40 -2.15
CA LYS A 436 -12.83 -19.81 -2.54
C LYS A 436 -13.54 -20.68 -1.51
N LEU A 437 -13.31 -20.42 -0.22
CA LEU A 437 -13.86 -21.19 0.89
C LEU A 437 -15.34 -20.88 1.15
N ALA A 438 -15.69 -19.60 1.15
CA ALA A 438 -16.98 -19.08 1.56
C ALA A 438 -17.31 -17.78 0.78
N PRO A 439 -17.67 -17.87 -0.51
CA PRO A 439 -17.82 -16.72 -1.40
C PRO A 439 -18.74 -15.60 -0.88
N LYS A 440 -19.77 -15.96 -0.10
CA LYS A 440 -20.72 -15.01 0.49
C LYS A 440 -20.07 -13.99 1.41
N LEU A 441 -18.95 -14.34 2.04
CA LEU A 441 -18.20 -13.43 2.91
C LEU A 441 -17.58 -12.27 2.12
N VAL A 442 -17.23 -12.48 0.86
CA VAL A 442 -16.53 -11.48 0.03
C VAL A 442 -17.49 -10.79 -0.95
N GLN A 443 -18.50 -11.51 -1.47
CA GLN A 443 -19.38 -11.07 -2.57
C GLN A 443 -20.44 -10.00 -2.23
N GLY A 444 -20.44 -9.42 -1.03
CA GLY A 444 -21.36 -8.32 -0.65
C GLY A 444 -20.73 -6.92 -0.59
N GLY A 445 -19.44 -6.77 -0.91
CA GLY A 445 -18.69 -5.51 -0.76
C GLY A 445 -18.71 -4.58 -1.98
N GLY A 446 -19.42 -4.95 -3.05
CA GLY A 446 -19.59 -4.14 -4.25
C GLY A 446 -20.97 -3.51 -4.31
N LYS A 447 -21.14 -2.37 -3.65
CA LYS A 447 -22.08 -1.33 -4.06
C LYS A 447 -21.41 0.02 -3.90
#